data_AF-A0A7W1TJQ6-F1
#
_entry.id   AF-A0A7W1TJQ6-F1
#
_cell.length_a   1.000
_cell.length_b   1.000
_cell.length_c   1.000
_cell.angle_alpha   90.00
_cell.angle_beta   90.00
_cell.angle_gamma   90.00
#
_symmetry.space_group_name_H-M   'P 1'
#
loop_
_entity.id
_entity.type
_entity.pdbx_description
1 polymer ?
#
loop_
_entity_poly.entity_id
_entity_poly.type
_entity_poly.pdbx_seq_one_letter_code
_entity_poly.pdbx_strand_id
1 'polypeptide(L)'
;MLPVLGGLAWAEGNVQAATAQFEQSLASARKSNSRDAIAECLALLGMLAVEQGDPQQARTLLEESLEVASESGYLLLIARGLEGFAMLATHEGEPLRAARLFGAAEQLRHATGTIVPAAERAAYDAAIAALHVQSDPFAFRSAWADGGAMSREQAVAYALNSTSAQFTPIDLQRGLCRPHREGSGKREYP
;
A
#
# COMPACT_ATOMS: atom_id res chain seq x y z
N MET A 1 -14.71 -0.43 -24.81
CA MET A 1 -13.55 -1.28 -25.17
C MET A 1 -12.23 -0.53 -24.89
N LEU A 2 -12.12 0.22 -23.79
CA LEU A 2 -10.94 1.06 -23.47
C LEU A 2 -9.96 0.45 -22.42
N PRO A 3 -10.38 -0.44 -21.49
CA PRO A 3 -9.47 -1.02 -20.49
C PRO A 3 -8.35 -1.89 -21.09
N VAL A 4 -8.64 -2.56 -22.21
CA VAL A 4 -7.71 -3.52 -22.85
C VAL A 4 -6.48 -2.81 -23.43
N LEU A 5 -6.64 -1.61 -23.98
CA LEU A 5 -5.52 -0.84 -24.55
C LEU A 5 -4.63 -0.24 -23.46
N GLY A 6 -5.20 0.21 -22.34
CA GLY A 6 -4.43 0.71 -21.20
C GLY A 6 -3.59 -0.39 -20.56
N GLY A 7 -4.19 -1.58 -20.40
CA GLY A 7 -3.47 -2.75 -19.90
C GLY A 7 -2.35 -3.23 -20.82
N LEU A 8 -2.53 -3.16 -22.15
CA LEU A 8 -1.48 -3.50 -23.10
C LEU A 8 -0.31 -2.50 -23.05
N ALA A 9 -0.62 -1.20 -23.07
CA ALA A 9 0.40 -0.16 -22.97
C ALA A 9 1.21 -0.27 -21.67
N TRP A 10 0.56 -0.64 -20.56
CA TRP A 10 1.25 -0.89 -19.30
C TRP A 10 2.15 -2.13 -19.37
N ALA A 11 1.66 -3.23 -19.93
CA ALA A 11 2.47 -4.44 -20.13
C ALA A 11 3.69 -4.20 -21.04
N GLU A 12 3.60 -3.26 -21.97
CA GLU A 12 4.70 -2.81 -22.84
C GLU A 12 5.65 -1.80 -22.17
N GLY A 13 5.37 -1.40 -20.92
CA GLY A 13 6.15 -0.41 -20.17
C GLY A 13 5.90 1.03 -20.62
N ASN A 14 4.91 1.28 -21.47
CA ASN A 14 4.51 2.63 -21.87
C ASN A 14 3.54 3.22 -20.85
N VAL A 15 4.09 3.58 -19.69
CA VAL A 15 3.36 4.09 -18.53
C VAL A 15 2.55 5.35 -18.89
N GLN A 16 3.11 6.27 -19.69
CA GLN A 16 2.40 7.49 -20.08
C GLN A 16 1.16 7.21 -20.95
N ALA A 17 1.27 6.30 -21.92
CA ALA A 17 0.12 5.92 -22.73
C ALA A 17 -0.94 5.18 -21.91
N ALA A 18 -0.52 4.33 -20.97
CA ALA A 18 -1.41 3.66 -20.04
C ALA A 18 -2.18 4.66 -19.17
N THR A 19 -1.49 5.65 -18.58
CA THR A 19 -2.09 6.72 -17.78
C THR A 19 -3.16 7.47 -18.58
N ALA A 20 -2.82 7.98 -19.77
CA ALA A 20 -3.77 8.75 -20.59
C ALA A 20 -5.02 7.93 -20.95
N GLN A 21 -4.84 6.63 -21.21
CA GLN A 21 -5.93 5.73 -21.56
C GLN A 21 -6.84 5.42 -20.35
N PHE A 22 -6.28 5.24 -19.16
CA PHE A 22 -7.05 5.04 -17.94
C PHE A 22 -7.75 6.32 -17.48
N GLU A 23 -7.16 7.50 -17.68
CA GLU A 23 -7.82 8.80 -17.41
C GLU A 23 -9.06 9.00 -18.30
N GLN A 24 -8.96 8.66 -19.60
CA GLN A 24 -10.11 8.68 -20.51
C GLN A 24 -11.19 7.67 -20.09
N SER A 25 -10.77 6.50 -19.62
CA SER A 25 -11.67 5.47 -19.11
C SER A 25 -12.38 5.93 -17.83
N LEU A 26 -11.66 6.56 -16.90
CA LEU A 26 -12.20 7.16 -15.69
C LEU A 26 -13.21 8.27 -16.00
N ALA A 27 -12.89 9.16 -16.94
CA ALA A 27 -13.81 10.21 -17.38
C ALA A 27 -15.10 9.63 -17.97
N SER A 28 -14.99 8.53 -18.70
CA SER A 28 -16.15 7.81 -19.25
C SER A 28 -16.96 7.10 -18.17
N ALA A 29 -16.30 6.44 -17.22
CA ALA A 29 -16.93 5.76 -16.09
C ALA A 29 -17.68 6.73 -15.16
N ARG A 30 -17.11 7.94 -14.94
CA ARG A 30 -17.77 9.03 -14.22
C ARG A 30 -19.03 9.51 -14.94
N LYS A 31 -18.99 9.64 -16.27
CA LYS A 31 -20.18 10.02 -17.08
C LYS A 31 -21.29 8.96 -17.03
N SER A 32 -20.93 7.68 -17.00
CA SER A 32 -21.89 6.57 -16.91
C SER A 32 -22.26 6.20 -15.47
N ASN A 33 -21.68 6.88 -14.47
CA ASN A 33 -21.85 6.63 -13.04
C ASN A 33 -21.56 5.16 -12.63
N SER A 34 -20.62 4.51 -13.33
CA SER A 34 -20.22 3.13 -13.06
C SER A 34 -19.18 3.09 -11.95
N ARG A 35 -19.64 2.87 -10.71
CA ARG A 35 -18.78 2.86 -9.52
C ARG A 35 -17.64 1.86 -9.60
N ASP A 36 -17.92 0.66 -10.09
CA ASP A 36 -16.92 -0.41 -10.22
C ASP A 36 -15.80 -0.02 -11.21
N ALA A 37 -16.17 0.57 -12.34
CA ALA A 37 -15.22 1.05 -13.33
C ALA A 37 -14.45 2.28 -12.84
N ILE A 38 -15.06 3.15 -12.02
CA ILE A 38 -14.38 4.27 -11.36
C ILE A 38 -13.30 3.72 -10.42
N ALA A 39 -13.66 2.83 -9.50
CA ALA A 39 -12.71 2.22 -8.57
C ALA A 39 -11.58 1.49 -9.31
N GLU A 40 -11.90 0.69 -10.34
CA GLU A 40 -10.88 0.03 -11.14
C GLU A 40 -9.90 1.02 -11.79
N CYS A 41 -10.40 2.07 -12.45
CA CYS A 41 -9.52 3.05 -13.09
C CYS A 41 -8.66 3.80 -12.08
N LEU A 42 -9.21 4.13 -10.89
CA LEU A 42 -8.48 4.79 -9.82
C LEU A 42 -7.35 3.91 -9.28
N ALA A 43 -7.60 2.62 -9.04
CA ALA A 43 -6.57 1.68 -8.60
C ALA A 43 -5.41 1.58 -9.61
N LEU A 44 -5.74 1.45 -10.89
CA LEU A 44 -4.76 1.32 -11.97
C LEU A 44 -3.93 2.61 -12.12
N LEU A 45 -4.56 3.78 -12.08
CA LEU A 45 -3.87 5.06 -12.10
C LEU A 45 -2.98 5.23 -10.86
N GLY A 46 -3.43 4.76 -9.69
CA GLY A 46 -2.64 4.78 -8.46
C GLY A 46 -1.38 3.93 -8.57
N MET A 47 -1.47 2.71 -9.11
CA MET A 47 -0.32 1.85 -9.37
C MET A 47 0.67 2.49 -10.37
N LEU A 48 0.17 3.09 -11.44
CA LEU A 48 1.02 3.81 -12.41
C LEU A 48 1.71 5.02 -11.77
N ALA A 49 1.03 5.74 -10.86
CA ALA A 49 1.64 6.85 -10.13
C ALA A 49 2.79 6.37 -9.21
N VAL A 50 2.68 5.17 -8.62
CA VAL A 50 3.80 4.54 -7.90
C VAL A 50 5.00 4.32 -8.83
N GLU A 51 4.77 3.75 -10.02
CA GLU A 51 5.83 3.53 -11.02
C GLU A 51 6.46 4.83 -11.53
N GLN A 52 5.67 5.90 -11.62
CA GLN A 52 6.14 7.24 -11.99
C GLN A 52 6.89 7.97 -10.87
N GLY A 53 6.90 7.41 -9.65
CA GLY A 53 7.54 8.04 -8.50
C GLY A 53 6.75 9.20 -7.90
N ASP A 54 5.41 9.19 -8.07
CA ASP A 54 4.49 10.14 -7.40
C ASP A 54 3.69 9.42 -6.29
N PRO A 55 4.28 9.21 -5.10
CA PRO A 55 3.63 8.51 -4.01
C PRO A 55 2.43 9.27 -3.44
N GLN A 56 2.42 10.60 -3.56
CA GLN A 56 1.32 11.42 -3.06
C GLN A 56 0.08 11.25 -3.94
N GLN A 57 0.25 11.32 -5.26
CA GLN A 57 -0.84 11.06 -6.20
C GLN A 57 -1.31 9.60 -6.12
N ALA A 58 -0.38 8.65 -6.02
CA ALA A 58 -0.70 7.24 -5.86
C ALA A 58 -1.61 7.01 -4.65
N ARG A 59 -1.22 7.55 -3.49
CA ARG A 59 -2.01 7.48 -2.26
C ARG A 59 -3.42 7.99 -2.45
N THR A 60 -3.60 9.21 -2.95
CA THR A 60 -4.93 9.80 -3.15
C THR A 60 -5.82 8.96 -4.07
N LEU A 61 -5.26 8.45 -5.18
CA LEU A 61 -6.00 7.62 -6.12
C LEU A 61 -6.39 6.26 -5.51
N LEU A 62 -5.50 5.65 -4.75
CA LEU A 62 -5.74 4.37 -4.09
C LEU A 62 -6.74 4.49 -2.92
N GLU A 63 -6.71 5.59 -2.18
CA GLU A 63 -7.70 5.93 -1.15
C GLU A 63 -9.11 6.03 -1.76
N GLU A 64 -9.28 6.86 -2.81
CA GLU A 64 -10.57 7.02 -3.52
C GLU A 64 -11.03 5.66 -4.10
N SER A 65 -10.11 4.86 -4.63
CA SER A 65 -10.43 3.52 -5.13
C SER A 65 -10.95 2.59 -4.05
N LEU A 66 -10.29 2.52 -2.89
CA LEU A 66 -10.69 1.60 -1.81
C LEU A 66 -12.00 2.05 -1.16
N GLU A 67 -12.23 3.36 -1.02
CA GLU A 67 -13.51 3.89 -0.54
C GLU A 67 -14.66 3.43 -1.45
N VAL A 68 -14.55 3.65 -2.77
CA VAL A 68 -15.59 3.25 -3.73
C VAL A 68 -15.75 1.73 -3.82
N ALA A 69 -14.64 0.96 -3.77
CA ALA A 69 -14.67 -0.50 -3.79
C ALA A 69 -15.30 -1.08 -2.51
N SER A 70 -15.10 -0.44 -1.36
CA SER A 70 -15.66 -0.89 -0.08
C SER A 70 -17.18 -0.76 -0.02
N GLU A 71 -17.75 0.28 -0.64
CA GLU A 71 -19.22 0.46 -0.72
C GLU A 71 -19.91 -0.60 -1.59
N SER A 72 -19.22 -1.09 -2.62
CA SER A 72 -19.78 -2.01 -3.61
C SER A 72 -19.56 -3.49 -3.25
N GLY A 73 -18.62 -3.78 -2.35
CA GLY A 73 -18.35 -5.13 -1.85
C GLY A 73 -17.60 -6.04 -2.84
N TYR A 74 -17.12 -5.49 -3.96
CA TYR A 74 -16.37 -6.24 -4.96
C TYR A 74 -14.95 -6.55 -4.47
N LEU A 75 -14.79 -7.78 -3.96
CA LEU A 75 -13.54 -8.28 -3.41
C LEU A 75 -12.35 -8.15 -4.37
N LEU A 76 -12.57 -8.27 -5.68
CA LEU A 76 -11.54 -8.07 -6.70
C LEU A 76 -11.00 -6.63 -6.72
N LEU A 77 -11.88 -5.64 -6.61
CA LEU A 77 -11.49 -4.22 -6.61
C LEU A 77 -10.78 -3.85 -5.31
N ILE A 78 -11.21 -4.43 -4.20
CA ILE A 78 -10.51 -4.31 -2.92
C ILE A 78 -9.11 -4.92 -3.03
N ALA A 79 -8.98 -6.15 -3.53
CA ALA A 79 -7.68 -6.80 -3.71
C ALA A 79 -6.73 -5.96 -4.56
N ARG A 80 -7.22 -5.39 -5.66
CA ARG A 80 -6.42 -4.49 -6.50
C ARG A 80 -6.00 -3.22 -5.76
N GLY A 81 -6.90 -2.56 -5.03
CA GLY A 81 -6.53 -1.39 -4.24
C GLY A 81 -5.47 -1.72 -3.18
N LEU A 82 -5.58 -2.87 -2.51
CA LEU A 82 -4.59 -3.35 -1.55
C LEU A 82 -3.22 -3.60 -2.19
N GLU A 83 -3.16 -4.17 -3.38
CA GLU A 83 -1.92 -4.35 -4.15
C GLU A 83 -1.27 -3.01 -4.49
N GLY A 84 -2.05 -2.01 -4.88
CA GLY A 84 -1.52 -0.68 -5.15
C GLY A 84 -0.90 -0.04 -3.90
N PHE A 85 -1.54 -0.18 -2.74
CA PHE A 85 -0.95 0.24 -1.47
C PHE A 85 0.28 -0.58 -1.08
N ALA A 86 0.31 -1.87 -1.41
CA ALA A 86 1.46 -2.73 -1.15
C ALA A 86 2.68 -2.29 -2.00
N MET A 87 2.45 -1.96 -3.26
CA MET A 87 3.45 -1.36 -4.14
C MET A 87 3.94 -0.02 -3.59
N LEU A 88 3.02 0.87 -3.18
CA LEU A 88 3.38 2.14 -2.55
C LEU A 88 4.26 1.94 -1.30
N ALA A 89 3.86 1.05 -0.39
CA ALA A 89 4.64 0.73 0.81
C ALA A 89 6.02 0.12 0.48
N THR A 90 6.12 -0.63 -0.63
CA THR A 90 7.41 -1.14 -1.12
C THR A 90 8.34 0.00 -1.56
N HIS A 91 7.79 1.02 -2.25
CA HIS A 91 8.52 2.21 -2.66
C HIS A 91 8.86 3.13 -1.47
N GLU A 92 8.01 3.21 -0.46
CA GLU A 92 8.23 3.97 0.78
C GLU A 92 9.25 3.29 1.73
N GLY A 93 9.73 2.08 1.41
CA GLY A 93 10.68 1.35 2.24
C GLY A 93 10.05 0.72 3.49
N GLU A 94 8.75 0.38 3.43
CA GLU A 94 7.99 -0.26 4.49
C GLU A 94 7.68 -1.75 4.15
N PRO A 95 8.70 -2.62 4.03
CA PRO A 95 8.53 -3.95 3.43
C PRO A 95 7.58 -4.87 4.21
N LEU A 96 7.53 -4.76 5.54
CA LEU A 96 6.61 -5.56 6.36
C LEU A 96 5.15 -5.12 6.20
N ARG A 97 4.91 -3.83 5.93
CA ARG A 97 3.56 -3.33 5.64
C ARG A 97 3.13 -3.79 4.26
N ALA A 98 4.00 -3.66 3.27
CA ALA A 98 3.76 -4.17 1.93
C ALA A 98 3.45 -5.67 1.93
N ALA A 99 4.23 -6.49 2.66
CA ALA A 99 3.97 -7.93 2.78
C ALA A 99 2.59 -8.24 3.39
N ARG A 100 2.15 -7.50 4.42
CA ARG A 100 0.78 -7.63 4.98
C ARG A 100 -0.29 -7.29 3.95
N LEU A 101 -0.11 -6.20 3.21
CA LEU A 101 -1.07 -5.78 2.19
C LEU A 101 -1.17 -6.79 1.04
N PHE A 102 -0.03 -7.31 0.56
CA PHE A 102 -0.02 -8.36 -0.44
C PHE A 102 -0.66 -9.66 0.05
N GLY A 103 -0.37 -10.10 1.29
CA GLY A 103 -1.00 -11.28 1.87
C GLY A 103 -2.51 -11.15 2.00
N ALA A 104 -3.01 -9.96 2.38
CA ALA A 104 -4.44 -9.68 2.41
C ALA A 104 -5.08 -9.71 1.01
N ALA A 105 -4.42 -9.10 0.01
CA ALA A 105 -4.89 -9.12 -1.37
C ALA A 105 -4.92 -10.54 -1.96
N GLU A 106 -3.90 -11.36 -1.71
CA GLU A 106 -3.84 -12.75 -2.14
C GLU A 106 -5.03 -13.56 -1.58
N GLN A 107 -5.34 -13.40 -0.30
CA GLN A 107 -6.47 -14.09 0.32
C GLN A 107 -7.81 -13.71 -0.34
N LEU A 108 -8.00 -12.43 -0.68
CA LEU A 108 -9.20 -11.97 -1.39
C LEU A 108 -9.28 -12.53 -2.82
N ARG A 109 -8.14 -12.63 -3.52
CA ARG A 109 -8.05 -13.26 -4.84
C ARG A 109 -8.36 -14.75 -4.79
N HIS A 110 -7.80 -15.47 -3.82
CA HIS A 110 -8.10 -16.88 -3.58
C HIS A 110 -9.59 -17.11 -3.29
N ALA A 111 -10.20 -16.28 -2.44
CA ALA A 111 -11.62 -16.38 -2.12
C ALA A 111 -12.54 -16.17 -3.33
N THR A 112 -12.08 -15.43 -4.34
CA THR A 112 -12.83 -15.16 -5.58
C THR A 112 -12.42 -16.04 -6.76
N GLY A 113 -11.38 -16.88 -6.61
CA GLY A 113 -10.79 -17.64 -7.71
C GLY A 113 -10.17 -16.77 -8.80
N THR A 114 -9.80 -15.53 -8.47
CA THR A 114 -9.21 -14.59 -9.42
C THR A 114 -7.68 -14.59 -9.30
N ILE A 115 -7.01 -14.22 -10.38
CA ILE A 115 -5.55 -14.09 -10.43
C ILE A 115 -5.15 -12.65 -10.71
N VAL A 116 -3.91 -12.28 -10.38
CA VAL A 116 -3.35 -10.99 -10.77
C VAL A 116 -3.43 -10.85 -12.31
N PRO A 117 -4.09 -9.81 -12.83
CA PRO A 117 -4.26 -9.59 -14.25
C PRO A 117 -2.92 -9.44 -14.98
N ALA A 118 -2.87 -9.88 -16.23
CA ALA A 118 -1.63 -9.93 -17.00
C ALA A 118 -0.95 -8.54 -17.15
N ALA A 119 -1.73 -7.47 -17.25
CA ALA A 119 -1.23 -6.10 -17.36
C ALA A 119 -0.47 -5.64 -16.09
N GLU A 120 -0.91 -6.09 -14.92
CA GLU A 120 -0.36 -5.71 -13.61
C GLU A 120 0.78 -6.63 -13.17
N ARG A 121 0.90 -7.81 -13.81
CA ARG A 121 1.74 -8.89 -13.33
C ARG A 121 3.22 -8.51 -13.23
N ALA A 122 3.74 -7.79 -14.22
CA ALA A 122 5.15 -7.36 -14.21
C ALA A 122 5.45 -6.45 -13.02
N ALA A 123 4.56 -5.49 -12.74
CA ALA A 123 4.69 -4.57 -11.61
C ALA A 123 4.56 -5.29 -10.26
N TYR A 124 3.59 -6.21 -10.16
CA TYR A 124 3.41 -7.07 -9.00
C TYR A 124 4.67 -7.91 -8.72
N ASP A 125 5.18 -8.63 -9.72
CA ASP A 125 6.34 -9.50 -9.58
C ASP A 125 7.59 -8.70 -9.19
N ALA A 126 7.76 -7.51 -9.75
CA ALA A 126 8.86 -6.59 -9.39
C ALA A 126 8.76 -6.12 -7.93
N ALA A 127 7.55 -5.78 -7.46
CA ALA A 127 7.33 -5.39 -6.07
C ALA A 127 7.64 -6.54 -5.11
N ILE A 128 7.17 -7.76 -5.40
CA ILE A 128 7.48 -8.96 -4.60
C ILE A 128 8.99 -9.24 -4.56
N ALA A 129 9.67 -9.14 -5.70
CA ALA A 129 11.12 -9.30 -5.76
C ALA A 129 11.85 -8.25 -4.89
N ALA A 130 11.42 -6.99 -4.94
CA ALA A 130 11.96 -5.92 -4.13
C ALA A 130 11.74 -6.17 -2.63
N LEU A 131 10.58 -6.72 -2.24
CA LEU A 131 10.32 -7.11 -0.84
C LEU A 131 11.25 -8.21 -0.37
N HIS A 132 11.53 -9.22 -1.19
CA HIS A 132 12.47 -10.27 -0.82
C HIS A 132 13.89 -9.75 -0.59
N VAL A 133 14.31 -8.69 -1.29
CA VAL A 133 15.61 -8.06 -1.08
C VAL A 133 15.62 -7.20 0.19
N GLN A 134 14.52 -6.52 0.50
CA GLN A 134 14.42 -5.56 1.62
C GLN A 134 14.04 -6.19 2.96
N SER A 135 13.59 -7.45 2.97
CA SER A 135 13.03 -8.10 4.16
C SER A 135 13.87 -9.26 4.64
N ASP A 136 13.87 -9.49 5.95
CA ASP A 136 14.18 -10.82 6.48
C ASP A 136 13.13 -11.85 6.01
N PRO A 137 13.51 -13.04 5.52
CA PRO A 137 12.57 -14.03 4.99
C PRO A 137 11.54 -14.53 6.01
N PHE A 138 11.88 -14.61 7.29
CA PHE A 138 10.92 -15.04 8.32
C PHE A 138 9.93 -13.93 8.63
N ALA A 139 10.41 -12.70 8.81
CA ALA A 139 9.56 -11.53 9.02
C ALA A 139 8.61 -11.29 7.84
N PHE A 140 9.09 -11.47 6.61
CA PHE A 140 8.25 -11.41 5.39
C PHE A 140 7.11 -12.43 5.44
N ARG A 141 7.41 -13.71 5.69
CA ARG A 141 6.37 -14.76 5.76
C ARG A 141 5.37 -14.53 6.87
N SER A 142 5.84 -14.08 8.04
CA SER A 142 4.95 -13.73 9.15
C SER A 142 4.02 -12.58 8.77
N ALA A 143 4.56 -11.50 8.22
CA ALA A 143 3.78 -10.35 7.79
C ALA A 143 2.76 -10.73 6.70
N TRP A 144 3.15 -11.56 5.73
CA TRP A 144 2.24 -12.08 4.71
C TRP A 144 1.08 -12.87 5.33
N ALA A 145 1.39 -13.78 6.25
CA ALA A 145 0.38 -14.58 6.95
C ALA A 145 -0.54 -13.71 7.82
N ASP A 146 0.00 -12.71 8.52
CA ASP A 146 -0.80 -11.73 9.28
C ASP A 146 -1.81 -11.02 8.37
N GLY A 147 -1.37 -10.63 7.16
CA GLY A 147 -2.20 -10.02 6.13
C GLY A 147 -3.31 -10.94 5.65
N GLY A 148 -2.97 -12.18 5.30
CA GLY A 148 -3.94 -13.19 4.84
C GLY A 148 -4.97 -13.58 5.91
N ALA A 149 -4.68 -13.34 7.19
CA ALA A 149 -5.63 -13.57 8.28
C ALA A 149 -6.61 -12.40 8.51
N MET A 150 -6.41 -11.25 7.86
CA MET A 150 -7.30 -10.09 8.00
C MET A 150 -8.65 -10.34 7.33
N SER A 151 -9.72 -9.84 7.96
CA SER A 151 -10.99 -9.65 7.25
C SER A 151 -10.83 -8.59 6.16
N ARG A 152 -11.74 -8.56 5.18
CA ARG A 152 -11.74 -7.51 4.14
C ARG A 152 -11.80 -6.10 4.75
N GLU A 153 -12.59 -5.89 5.79
CA GLU A 153 -12.71 -4.60 6.48
C GLU A 153 -11.41 -4.23 7.20
N GLN A 154 -10.76 -5.21 7.84
CA GLN A 154 -9.47 -5.00 8.49
C GLN A 154 -8.37 -4.66 7.48
N ALA A 155 -8.35 -5.35 6.34
CA ALA A 155 -7.38 -5.09 5.27
C ALA A 155 -7.55 -3.69 4.68
N VAL A 156 -8.79 -3.27 4.39
CA VAL A 156 -9.09 -1.91 3.91
C VAL A 156 -8.69 -0.87 4.95
N ALA A 157 -9.07 -1.06 6.21
CA ALA A 157 -8.68 -0.15 7.28
C ALA A 157 -7.15 -0.08 7.45
N TYR A 158 -6.44 -1.21 7.32
CA TYR A 158 -4.98 -1.27 7.40
C TYR A 158 -4.31 -0.52 6.24
N ALA A 159 -4.86 -0.59 5.03
CA ALA A 159 -4.34 0.13 3.88
C ALA A 159 -4.50 1.65 4.02
N LEU A 160 -5.71 2.09 4.39
CA LEU A 160 -6.05 3.51 4.54
C LEU A 160 -5.35 4.16 5.75
N ASN A 161 -5.15 3.40 6.84
CA ASN A 161 -4.42 3.87 8.01
C ASN A 161 -2.92 3.84 7.75
N SER A 162 -2.45 4.84 7.03
CA SER A 162 -1.03 5.09 6.84
C SER A 162 -0.51 5.85 8.05
N THR A 163 0.36 5.21 8.82
CA THR A 163 1.12 5.86 9.89
C THR A 163 2.11 6.85 9.28
N SER A 164 1.62 7.98 8.78
CA SER A 164 2.42 9.15 8.42
C SER A 164 2.01 10.34 9.28
N ALA A 165 2.01 10.16 10.61
CA ALA A 165 2.13 11.22 11.63
C ALA A 165 1.99 10.72 13.09
N GLN A 166 2.81 9.77 13.60
CA GLN A 166 3.04 9.63 15.07
C GLN A 166 4.43 9.07 15.46
N PHE A 167 5.43 9.08 14.57
CA PHE A 167 6.81 8.95 15.04
C PHE A 167 7.36 10.35 15.36
N THR A 168 7.21 10.77 16.62
CA THR A 168 8.12 11.74 17.22
C THR A 168 9.31 10.97 17.79
N PRO A 169 10.49 10.95 17.13
CA PRO A 169 11.71 10.69 17.85
C PRO A 169 12.15 11.98 18.56
N ILE A 170 12.69 11.80 19.77
CA ILE A 170 13.38 12.77 20.64
C ILE A 170 12.54 13.20 21.86
N ASP A 171 12.58 12.33 22.87
CA ASP A 171 12.93 12.79 24.22
C ASP A 171 14.28 12.14 24.61
N LEU A 172 15.29 12.37 23.77
CA LEU A 172 16.70 12.12 24.06
C LEU A 172 17.42 13.46 24.27
N GLN A 173 16.85 14.37 25.05
CA GLN A 173 17.57 15.56 25.54
C GLN A 173 17.00 16.07 26.87
N ARG A 174 17.12 15.26 27.92
CA ARG A 174 17.27 15.76 29.31
C ARG A 174 18.47 15.12 30.01
N GLY A 175 19.59 15.09 29.31
CA GLY A 175 20.89 15.25 29.94
C GLY A 175 21.38 16.67 29.68
N LEU A 176 21.72 17.41 30.75
CA LEU A 176 22.50 18.67 30.82
C LEU A 176 21.76 19.88 31.43
N CYS A 177 21.53 19.83 32.75
CA CYS A 177 21.96 20.90 33.63
C CYS A 177 22.90 20.29 34.69
N ARG A 178 24.17 20.72 34.66
CA ARG A 178 25.23 20.33 35.60
C ARG A 178 25.14 21.17 36.92
N PRO A 179 26.17 21.23 37.80
CA PRO A 179 26.22 20.60 39.11
C PRO A 179 26.29 21.61 40.29
N HIS A 180 25.91 21.23 41.51
CA HIS A 180 26.31 21.86 42.80
C HIS A 180 25.56 21.12 43.94
N ARG A 181 26.05 20.84 45.14
CA ARG A 181 27.36 20.86 45.80
C ARG A 181 27.13 20.07 47.12
N GLU A 182 28.15 19.34 47.56
CA GLU A 182 28.49 18.90 48.94
C GLU A 182 27.40 18.87 50.05
N GLY A 183 27.24 17.69 50.64
CA GLY A 183 26.55 17.50 51.91
C GLY A 183 26.98 16.20 52.60
N SER A 184 28.07 16.27 53.34
CA SER A 184 28.61 15.25 54.25
C SER A 184 27.56 14.62 55.18
N GLY A 185 27.54 13.29 55.28
CA GLY A 185 26.71 12.59 56.27
C GLY A 185 27.09 11.12 56.41
N LYS A 186 28.00 10.84 57.36
CA LYS A 186 28.34 9.50 57.88
C LYS A 186 27.08 8.73 58.30
N ARG A 187 27.08 7.40 58.11
CA ARG A 187 26.56 6.35 59.03
C ARG A 187 26.76 4.94 58.44
N GLU A 188 27.81 4.23 58.89
CA GLU A 188 27.73 3.04 59.78
C GLU A 188 26.30 2.48 60.00
N TYR A 189 25.93 1.18 59.91
CA TYR A 189 26.45 -0.17 60.23
C TYR A 189 25.40 -1.20 59.68
N PRO A 190 25.45 -2.54 59.92
CA PRO A 190 26.49 -3.39 60.52
C PRO A 190 27.11 -4.43 59.56
#